data_AF-A0A8C0VVM3-F1
#
_entry.id   AF-A0A8C0VVM3-F1
#
_cell.length_a   1.000
_cell.length_b   1.000
_cell.length_c   1.000
_cell.angle_alpha   90.00
_cell.angle_beta   90.00
_cell.angle_gamma   90.00
#
_symmetry.space_group_name_H-M   'P 1'
#
loop_
_entity.id
_entity.type
_entity.pdbx_description
1 polymer ?
#
loop_
_entity_poly.entity_id
_entity_poly.type
_entity_poly.pdbx_seq_one_letter_code
_entity_poly.pdbx_strand_id
1 'polypeptide(L)'
;MICLLGPSYREMHLAEQVTNNLKELAQQVTPGDIVSMYGVRKAMGISIPSSIVGNSFIDLTEGMCYPKKTDVAECGPDGSES
;
A
#
# COMPACT_ATOMS: atom_id res chain seq x y z
N MET A 1 2.08 25.54 -13.07
CA MET A 1 2.64 26.57 -12.16
C MET A 1 3.67 25.86 -11.30
N ILE A 2 4.95 26.20 -11.43
CA ILE A 2 6.00 25.69 -10.53
C ILE A 2 6.35 26.83 -9.57
N CYS A 3 6.27 26.60 -8.27
CA CYS A 3 6.67 27.60 -7.28
C CYS A 3 8.21 27.72 -7.33
N LEU A 4 8.73 28.84 -7.84
CA LEU A 4 10.18 29.10 -7.93
C LEU A 4 10.80 29.49 -6.59
N LEU A 5 9.97 29.84 -5.59
CA LEU A 5 10.37 30.12 -4.23
C LEU A 5 10.02 28.90 -3.36
N GLY A 6 10.97 28.48 -2.53
CA GLY A 6 10.76 27.39 -1.58
C GLY A 6 9.70 27.72 -0.52
N PRO A 7 9.30 26.75 0.30
CA PRO A 7 8.31 26.96 1.35
C PRO A 7 8.78 28.03 2.34
N SER A 8 7.84 28.78 2.88
CA SER A 8 8.11 29.73 3.96
C SER A 8 8.51 28.99 5.24
N TYR A 9 9.18 29.70 6.15
CA TYR A 9 9.52 29.18 7.47
C TYR A 9 8.29 28.65 8.24
N ARG A 10 7.14 29.33 8.10
CA ARG A 10 5.89 28.89 8.74
C ARG A 10 5.38 27.58 8.15
N GLU A 11 5.41 27.43 6.83
CA GLU A 11 5.00 26.19 6.15
C GLU A 11 5.93 25.04 6.52
N MET A 12 7.23 25.29 6.60
CA MET A 12 8.21 24.29 7.03
C MET A 12 7.96 23.85 8.48
N HIS A 13 7.77 24.79 9.40
CA HIS A 13 7.53 24.47 10.80
C HIS A 13 6.22 23.67 11.01
N LEU A 14 5.17 24.05 10.27
CA LEU A 14 3.91 23.30 10.30
C LEU A 14 4.08 21.88 9.74
N ALA A 15 4.80 21.72 8.63
CA ALA A 15 5.08 20.42 8.05
C ALA A 15 5.87 19.53 9.02
N GLU A 16 6.84 20.09 9.73
CA GLU A 16 7.59 19.39 10.78
C GLU A 16 6.67 18.93 11.92
N GLN A 17 5.83 19.82 12.44
CA GLN A 17 4.90 19.49 13.52
C GLN A 17 3.91 18.38 13.11
N VAL A 18 3.31 18.51 11.93
CA VAL A 18 2.39 17.49 11.39
C VAL A 18 3.12 16.16 11.20
N THR A 19 4.33 16.19 10.66
CA THR A 19 5.14 14.98 10.42
C THR A 19 5.50 14.27 11.73
N ASN A 20 5.89 15.02 12.76
CA ASN A 20 6.21 14.47 14.07
C ASN A 20 4.98 13.81 14.71
N ASN A 21 3.83 14.48 14.67
CA ASN A 21 2.58 13.90 15.17
C ASN A 21 2.23 12.60 14.44
N LEU A 22 2.31 12.60 13.11
CA LEU A 22 2.02 11.41 12.31
C LEU A 22 3.00 10.27 12.60
N LYS A 23 4.30 10.57 12.80
CA LYS A 23 5.30 9.57 13.18
C LYS A 23 4.93 8.89 14.51
N GLU A 24 4.58 9.68 15.52
CA GLU A 24 4.22 9.16 16.85
C GLU A 24 2.95 8.29 16.83
N LEU A 25 1.99 8.62 15.96
CA LEU A 25 0.77 7.82 15.79
C LEU A 25 1.05 6.57 14.95
N ALA A 26 1.77 6.72 13.84
CA ALA A 26 1.99 5.64 12.88
C ALA A 26 2.93 4.54 13.40
N GLN A 27 3.83 4.85 14.34
CA GLN A 27 4.70 3.84 14.95
C GLN A 27 3.94 2.84 15.84
N GLN A 28 2.69 3.15 16.22
CA GLN A 28 1.86 2.31 17.11
C GLN A 28 1.01 1.28 16.34
N VAL A 29 1.04 1.33 15.02
CA VAL A 29 0.23 0.47 14.14
C VAL A 29 1.11 -0.13 13.04
N THR A 30 0.61 -1.16 12.37
CA THR A 30 1.33 -1.69 11.21
C THR A 30 1.09 -0.77 10.00
N PRO A 31 2.06 -0.61 9.08
CA PRO A 31 1.87 0.23 7.89
C PRO A 31 0.62 -0.12 7.08
N GLY A 32 0.24 -1.40 7.07
CA GLY A 32 -0.95 -1.90 6.38
C GLY A 32 -2.28 -1.43 6.99
N ASP A 33 -2.29 -1.01 8.26
CA ASP A 33 -3.47 -0.46 8.93
C ASP A 33 -3.80 0.96 8.46
N ILE A 34 -2.78 1.71 8.01
CA ILE A 34 -2.92 3.11 7.56
C ILE A 34 -3.10 3.20 6.05
N VAL A 35 -2.34 2.40 5.28
CA VAL A 35 -2.30 2.51 3.83
C VAL A 35 -2.31 1.15 3.15
N SER A 36 -3.16 1.01 2.13
CA SER A 36 -3.18 -0.18 1.28
C SER A 36 -2.02 -0.16 0.28
N MET A 37 -1.66 -1.32 -0.26
CA MET A 37 -0.66 -1.40 -1.34
C MET A 37 -1.04 -0.57 -2.57
N TYR A 38 -2.35 -0.42 -2.84
CA TYR A 38 -2.83 0.50 -3.88
C TYR A 38 -2.50 1.96 -3.53
N GLY A 39 -2.71 2.39 -2.28
CA GLY A 39 -2.35 3.73 -1.81
C GLY A 39 -0.86 4.02 -1.94
N VAL A 40 0.00 3.05 -1.57
CA VAL A 40 1.46 3.17 -1.72
C VAL A 40 1.84 3.37 -3.19
N ARG A 41 1.34 2.51 -4.09
CA ARG A 41 1.63 2.62 -5.52
C ARG A 41 1.15 3.95 -6.09
N LYS A 42 -0.05 4.39 -5.73
CA LYS A 42 -0.60 5.67 -6.16
C LYS A 42 0.26 6.84 -5.70
N ALA A 43 0.73 6.83 -4.45
CA ALA A 43 1.62 7.87 -3.93
C ALA A 43 2.99 7.90 -4.65
N MET A 44 3.49 6.73 -5.05
CA MET A 44 4.74 6.59 -5.80
C MET A 44 4.59 6.82 -7.32
N GLY A 45 3.38 7.12 -7.81
CA GLY A 45 3.12 7.26 -9.25
C GLY A 45 3.23 5.95 -10.04
N ILE A 46 3.15 4.79 -9.36
CA ILE A 46 3.23 3.48 -9.98
C ILE A 46 1.83 3.04 -10.42
N SER A 47 1.70 2.75 -11.71
CA SER A 47 0.51 2.09 -12.28
C SER A 47 0.77 0.59 -12.43
N ILE A 48 -0.19 -0.25 -12.03
CA ILE A 48 -0.14 -1.67 -12.36
C ILE A 48 -0.83 -1.86 -13.71
N PRO A 49 -0.14 -2.39 -14.73
CA PRO A 49 -0.80 -2.76 -15.98
C PRO A 49 -1.83 -3.87 -15.72
N SER A 50 -3.04 -3.75 -16.28
CA SER A 50 -4.05 -4.82 -16.21
C SER A 50 -3.50 -6.09 -16.83
N SER A 51 -3.58 -7.22 -16.13
CA SER A 51 -3.05 -8.52 -16.57
C SER A 51 -3.83 -9.15 -17.74
N ILE A 52 -4.69 -8.41 -18.43
CA ILE A 52 -5.67 -8.97 -19.37
C ILE A 52 -5.16 -9.11 -20.80
N VAL A 53 -3.96 -8.64 -21.13
CA VAL A 53 -3.34 -8.95 -22.42
C VAL A 53 -1.87 -9.28 -22.20
N GLY A 54 -1.51 -10.51 -22.58
CA GLY A 54 -0.19 -11.06 -22.41
C GLY A 54 0.92 -10.25 -23.08
N ASN A 55 2.11 -10.49 -22.53
CA ASN A 55 3.46 -10.24 -23.06
C ASN A 55 4.20 -9.06 -22.40
N SER A 56 5.25 -9.45 -21.65
CA SER A 56 6.31 -8.65 -21.03
C SER A 56 5.95 -7.86 -19.75
N PHE A 57 5.51 -8.58 -18.71
CA PHE A 57 5.65 -8.07 -17.34
C PHE A 57 6.90 -8.71 -16.72
N ILE A 58 7.96 -7.92 -16.49
CA ILE A 58 9.09 -8.36 -15.65
C ILE A 58 8.65 -8.11 -14.21
N ASP A 59 8.38 -9.19 -13.48
CA ASP A 59 8.05 -9.10 -12.05
C ASP A 59 9.31 -8.78 -11.25
N LEU A 60 9.41 -7.54 -10.76
CA LEU A 60 10.52 -7.06 -9.92
C LEU A 60 10.23 -7.27 -8.41
N THR A 61 9.13 -7.94 -8.04
CA THR A 61 8.72 -8.15 -6.63
C THR A 61 9.20 -9.45 -6.00
N GLU A 62 10.15 -10.15 -6.64
CA GLU A 62 10.73 -11.44 -6.20
C GLU A 62 11.35 -11.44 -4.79
N GLY A 63 11.44 -10.27 -4.12
CA GLY A 63 11.90 -10.12 -2.72
C GLY A 63 10.83 -9.80 -1.67
N MET A 64 9.56 -9.59 -2.04
CA MET A 64 8.49 -9.26 -1.07
C MET A 64 7.57 -10.46 -0.89
N CYS A 65 7.97 -11.38 -0.01
CA CYS A 65 7.13 -12.50 0.40
C CYS A 65 5.92 -11.97 1.20
N TYR A 66 4.77 -11.83 0.54
CA TYR A 66 3.50 -11.73 1.24
C TYR A 66 3.28 -13.05 1.98
N PRO A 67 2.92 -13.06 3.28
CA PRO A 67 2.48 -14.27 3.92
C PRO A 67 1.22 -14.75 3.19
N LYS A 68 1.43 -15.73 2.30
CA LYS A 68 0.39 -16.51 1.65
C LYS A 68 -0.37 -17.19 2.77
N LYS A 69 -1.53 -16.65 3.16
CA LYS A 69 -2.47 -17.41 3.98
C LYS A 69 -2.74 -18.70 3.21
N THR A 70 -2.27 -19.79 3.79
CA THR A 70 -2.54 -21.15 3.37
C THR A 70 -4.04 -21.35 3.32
N ASP A 71 -4.56 -21.45 2.10
CA ASP A 71 -5.83 -22.09 1.81
C ASP A 71 -5.73 -23.54 2.30
N VAL A 72 -6.57 -23.90 3.27
CA VAL A 72 -6.73 -25.28 3.73
C VAL A 72 -8.05 -25.80 3.14
N ALA A 73 -7.87 -26.63 2.12
CA ALA A 73 -8.66 -27.80 1.69
C ALA A 73 -10.14 -27.64 1.27
N GLU A 74 -10.33 -27.69 -0.06
CA GLU A 74 -11.12 -28.65 -0.87
C GLU A 74 -12.44 -29.27 -0.33
N CYS A 75 -13.49 -29.13 -1.16
CA CYS A 75 -14.77 -29.88 -1.34
C CYS A 75 -15.02 -31.15 -0.49
N GLY A 76 -16.12 -31.30 0.26
CA GLY A 76 -17.52 -31.63 -0.17
C GLY A 76 -17.97 -32.96 0.50
N PRO A 77 -19.26 -33.41 0.56
CA PRO A 77 -20.45 -32.98 -0.18
C PRO A 77 -21.74 -32.72 0.67
N ASP A 78 -22.78 -32.34 -0.08
CA ASP A 78 -24.21 -32.14 0.21
C ASP A 78 -24.92 -33.26 1.00
N GLY A 79 -25.91 -32.90 1.83
CA GLY A 79 -26.78 -33.86 2.52
C GLY A 79 -27.73 -33.25 3.56
N SER A 80 -29.01 -33.52 3.37
CA SER A 80 -30.21 -32.87 3.90
C SER A 80 -30.59 -33.10 5.37
N GLU A 81 -31.43 -32.18 5.87
CA GLU A 81 -32.60 -32.39 6.75
C GLU A 81 -32.46 -33.21 8.05
N SER A 82 -32.58 -32.52 9.20
CA SER A 82 -33.63 -32.68 10.25
C SER A 82 -33.14 -32.16 11.61
#